data_AF-A0A6A6DQF9-F1
#
_entry.id   AF-A0A6A6DQF9-F1
#
_cell.length_a   1.000
_cell.length_b   1.000
_cell.length_c   1.000
_cell.angle_alpha   90.00
_cell.angle_beta   90.00
_cell.angle_gamma   90.00
#
_symmetry.space_group_name_H-M   'P 1'
#
loop_
_entity.id
_entity.type
_entity.pdbx_description
1 polymer ?
#
loop_
_entity_poly.entity_id
_entity_poly.type
_entity_poly.pdbx_seq_one_letter_code
_entity_poly.pdbx_strand_id
1 'polypeptide(L)'
;MCSSISKSPIKPRLIPTKLRETLSSKLSVPRENIYTIPNILTFSRLIATPIIGYLIIHNHHLYAFYLFAYAGFSDLLDGWIARKWKLQTVVGSVVDPMADKVLMTTLVGCLAVNGALPLPLAILILGRDASLAVAAIYYRYASLPSPKTLARYWDFSLPSAEVHPTTVSKLNTFLQLGLIGATMCVGLMNDPAAISSAAGGLLDSIKDSLGGQEGVRSVIMQLQAAVASTTIWSGLSYTWTKDAVKILGPDEALKRKQGFLGRMIVAGSFGAVLVLTAWLALRDRRKTEAEEEGKGKDIEERR
;
A
#
# COMPACT_ATOMS: atom_id res chain seq x y z
N MET A 1 15.90 -67.64 50.35
CA MET A 1 15.19 -66.37 50.58
C MET A 1 15.27 -65.53 49.31
N CYS A 2 14.26 -65.59 48.43
CA CYS A 2 14.09 -64.63 47.34
C CYS A 2 12.62 -64.21 47.35
N SER A 3 12.37 -63.01 47.87
CA SER A 3 11.05 -62.37 47.88
C SER A 3 10.77 -61.79 46.49
N SER A 4 9.68 -62.22 45.87
CA SER A 4 9.25 -61.70 44.56
C SER A 4 8.56 -60.35 44.74
N ILE A 5 9.11 -59.29 44.14
CA ILE A 5 8.48 -57.97 44.12
C ILE A 5 7.41 -57.97 43.02
N SER A 6 6.14 -58.02 43.45
CA SER A 6 4.97 -57.84 42.58
C SER A 6 4.93 -56.39 42.07
N LYS A 7 5.13 -56.19 40.75
CA LYS A 7 4.86 -54.91 40.08
C LYS A 7 3.37 -54.79 39.85
N SER A 8 2.69 -53.93 40.60
CA SER A 8 1.31 -53.56 40.35
C SER A 8 1.20 -52.73 39.05
N PRO A 9 0.19 -52.96 38.20
CA PRO A 9 0.00 -52.17 36.99
C PRO A 9 -0.47 -50.76 37.37
N ILE A 10 0.29 -49.74 36.94
CA ILE A 10 -0.10 -48.33 37.08
C ILE A 10 -1.34 -48.12 36.21
N LYS A 11 -2.52 -47.98 36.82
CA LYS A 11 -3.76 -47.63 36.12
C LYS A 11 -3.60 -46.24 35.49
N PRO A 12 -3.89 -46.04 34.18
CA PRO A 12 -3.84 -44.72 33.57
C PRO A 12 -4.83 -43.80 34.30
N ARG A 13 -4.33 -42.64 34.76
CA ARG A 13 -5.12 -41.66 35.50
C ARG A 13 -6.20 -41.12 34.55
N LEU A 14 -7.47 -41.49 34.77
CA LEU A 14 -8.60 -40.98 34.00
C LEU A 14 -8.64 -39.46 34.17
N ILE A 15 -8.39 -38.73 33.09
CA ILE A 15 -8.51 -37.27 33.08
C ILE A 15 -10.00 -36.94 33.25
N PRO A 16 -10.39 -36.12 34.24
CA PRO A 16 -11.78 -35.74 34.43
C PRO A 16 -12.33 -35.08 33.15
N THR A 17 -13.52 -35.51 32.71
CA THR A 17 -14.19 -35.04 31.48
C THR A 17 -14.29 -33.51 31.41
N LYS A 18 -14.60 -32.85 32.54
CA LYS A 18 -14.61 -31.39 32.64
C LYS A 18 -13.26 -30.75 32.32
N LEU A 19 -12.15 -31.36 32.75
CA LEU A 19 -10.81 -30.85 32.45
C LEU A 19 -10.49 -31.04 30.96
N ARG A 20 -10.92 -32.16 30.37
CA ARG A 20 -10.78 -32.42 28.93
C ARG A 20 -11.60 -31.44 28.08
N GLU A 21 -12.83 -31.13 28.48
CA GLU A 21 -13.68 -30.13 27.84
C GLU A 21 -13.09 -28.72 27.95
N THR A 22 -12.58 -28.35 29.12
CA THR A 22 -11.95 -27.03 29.36
C THR A 22 -10.64 -26.88 28.58
N LEU A 23 -9.86 -27.95 28.46
CA LEU A 23 -8.65 -27.96 27.63
C LEU A 23 -9.00 -27.96 26.15
N SER A 24 -10.02 -28.72 25.74
CA SER A 24 -10.48 -28.75 24.35
C SER A 24 -11.05 -27.41 23.90
N SER A 25 -11.76 -26.68 24.76
CA SER A 25 -12.27 -25.34 24.46
C SER A 25 -11.17 -24.26 24.46
N LYS A 26 -10.12 -24.43 25.26
CA LYS A 26 -8.92 -23.57 25.20
C LYS A 26 -8.00 -23.89 24.01
N LEU A 27 -8.05 -25.11 23.48
CA LEU A 27 -7.26 -25.57 22.34
C LEU A 27 -8.02 -25.48 21.01
N SER A 28 -9.34 -25.29 21.03
CA SER A 28 -10.13 -25.05 19.82
C SER A 28 -9.79 -23.66 19.29
N VAL A 29 -8.77 -23.59 18.44
CA VAL A 29 -8.45 -22.40 17.65
C VAL A 29 -9.71 -22.05 16.83
N PRO A 30 -10.32 -20.88 17.02
CA PRO A 30 -11.45 -20.46 16.20
C PRO A 30 -11.04 -20.52 14.73
N ARG A 31 -11.70 -21.36 13.92
CA ARG A 31 -11.47 -21.40 12.49
C ARG A 31 -12.42 -20.42 11.83
N GLU A 32 -11.89 -19.30 11.38
CA GLU A 32 -12.67 -18.33 10.60
C GLU A 32 -12.91 -18.85 9.19
N ASN A 33 -14.07 -18.54 8.62
CA ASN A 33 -14.34 -18.83 7.22
C ASN A 33 -13.61 -17.80 6.34
N ILE A 34 -12.54 -18.25 5.66
CA ILE A 34 -11.71 -17.41 4.80
C ILE A 34 -12.39 -17.15 3.45
N TYR A 35 -13.35 -17.98 3.04
CA TYR A 35 -14.07 -17.85 1.77
C TYR A 35 -15.30 -16.96 1.92
N THR A 36 -15.06 -15.67 2.12
CA THR A 36 -16.11 -14.64 2.11
C THR A 36 -16.10 -13.91 0.77
N ILE A 37 -17.25 -13.34 0.39
CA ILE A 37 -17.36 -12.50 -0.81
C ILE A 37 -16.30 -11.39 -0.81
N PRO A 38 -16.12 -10.61 0.29
CA PRO A 38 -15.06 -9.60 0.37
C PRO A 38 -13.67 -10.15 0.03
N ASN A 39 -13.26 -11.26 0.67
CA ASN A 39 -11.94 -11.82 0.45
C ASN A 39 -11.74 -12.26 -1.02
N ILE A 40 -12.78 -12.81 -1.67
CA ILE A 40 -12.70 -13.19 -3.09
C ILE A 40 -12.48 -11.96 -3.99
N LEU A 41 -13.15 -10.84 -3.70
CA LEU A 41 -12.94 -9.58 -4.43
C LEU A 41 -11.52 -9.05 -4.22
N THR A 42 -10.98 -9.13 -3.00
CA THR A 42 -9.60 -8.75 -2.71
C THR A 42 -8.60 -9.62 -3.48
N PHE A 43 -8.82 -10.94 -3.54
CA PHE A 43 -7.97 -11.85 -4.31
C PHE A 43 -8.08 -11.60 -5.82
N SER A 44 -9.27 -11.30 -6.35
CA SER A 44 -9.43 -10.97 -7.77
C SER A 44 -8.66 -9.69 -8.13
N ARG A 45 -8.63 -8.69 -7.23
CA ARG A 45 -7.81 -7.48 -7.40
C ARG A 45 -6.32 -7.78 -7.41
N LEU A 46 -5.86 -8.66 -6.53
CA LEU A 46 -4.46 -9.05 -6.47
C LEU A 46 -3.99 -9.70 -7.79
N ILE A 47 -4.87 -10.49 -8.42
CA ILE A 47 -4.62 -11.10 -9.74
C ILE A 47 -4.74 -10.05 -10.87
N ALA A 48 -5.70 -9.13 -10.78
CA ALA A 48 -5.89 -8.07 -11.77
C ALA A 48 -4.73 -7.08 -11.80
N THR A 49 -4.08 -6.82 -10.66
CA THR A 49 -3.00 -5.84 -10.53
C THR A 49 -1.84 -6.04 -11.53
N PRO A 50 -1.19 -7.21 -11.63
CA PRO A 50 -0.13 -7.43 -12.61
C PRO A 50 -0.63 -7.33 -14.05
N ILE A 51 -1.89 -7.69 -14.31
CA ILE A 51 -2.51 -7.55 -15.64
C ILE A 51 -2.67 -6.07 -15.99
N ILE A 52 -3.10 -5.23 -15.04
CA ILE A 52 -3.18 -3.78 -15.25
C ILE A 52 -1.78 -3.21 -15.53
N GLY A 53 -0.77 -3.59 -14.75
CA GLY A 53 0.60 -3.15 -14.96
C GLY A 53 1.13 -3.54 -16.35
N TYR A 54 0.86 -4.77 -16.79
CA TYR A 54 1.19 -5.23 -18.14
C TYR A 54 0.51 -4.39 -19.22
N LEU A 55 -0.79 -4.12 -19.09
CA LEU A 55 -1.56 -3.34 -20.07
C LEU A 55 -1.09 -1.88 -20.14
N ILE A 56 -0.71 -1.29 -19.00
CA ILE A 56 -0.11 0.04 -18.97
C ILE A 56 1.17 0.02 -19.80
N ILE A 57 2.11 -0.87 -19.51
CA ILE A 57 3.42 -0.93 -20.19
C ILE A 57 3.26 -1.12 -21.72
N HIS A 58 2.26 -1.89 -22.16
CA HIS A 58 2.00 -2.14 -23.58
C HIS A 58 1.08 -1.07 -24.24
N ASN A 59 0.80 0.05 -23.56
CA ASN A 59 -0.01 1.16 -24.06
C ASN A 59 -1.47 0.76 -24.41
N HIS A 60 -2.01 -0.26 -23.77
CA HIS A 60 -3.42 -0.65 -23.89
C HIS A 60 -4.27 0.14 -22.88
N HIS A 61 -4.34 1.47 -23.05
CA HIS A 61 -4.88 2.41 -22.08
C HIS A 61 -6.36 2.15 -21.74
N LEU A 62 -7.17 1.83 -22.76
CA LEU A 62 -8.60 1.53 -22.56
C LEU A 62 -8.82 0.33 -21.63
N TYR A 63 -8.17 -0.81 -21.90
CA TYR A 63 -8.31 -2.02 -21.09
C TYR A 63 -7.71 -1.84 -19.69
N ALA A 64 -6.57 -1.15 -19.58
CA ALA A 64 -5.95 -0.84 -18.31
C ALA A 64 -6.89 -0.02 -17.43
N PHE A 65 -7.57 0.98 -18.00
CA PHE A 65 -8.52 1.83 -17.26
C PHE A 65 -9.75 1.06 -16.79
N TYR A 66 -10.33 0.18 -17.61
CA TYR A 66 -11.46 -0.65 -17.18
C TYR A 66 -11.10 -1.58 -16.03
N LEU A 67 -9.94 -2.23 -16.09
CA LEU A 67 -9.46 -3.09 -15.01
C LEU A 67 -9.11 -2.29 -13.74
N PHE A 68 -8.56 -1.09 -13.89
CA PHE A 68 -8.32 -0.16 -12.78
C PHE A 68 -9.64 0.29 -12.13
N ALA A 69 -10.64 0.68 -12.92
CA ALA A 69 -11.96 1.05 -12.44
C ALA A 69 -12.66 -0.11 -11.74
N TYR A 70 -12.54 -1.33 -12.30
CA TYR A 70 -13.00 -2.56 -11.66
C TYR A 70 -12.31 -2.78 -10.30
N ALA A 71 -10.99 -2.64 -10.24
CA ALA A 71 -10.21 -2.80 -9.01
C ALA A 71 -10.65 -1.79 -7.93
N GLY A 72 -10.76 -0.51 -8.27
CA GLY A 72 -11.21 0.52 -7.33
C GLY A 72 -12.67 0.35 -6.89
N PHE A 73 -13.58 -0.01 -7.81
CA PHE A 73 -14.97 -0.26 -7.47
C PHE A 73 -15.14 -1.50 -6.58
N SER A 74 -14.36 -2.55 -6.84
CA SER A 74 -14.37 -3.76 -6.02
C SER A 74 -13.97 -3.50 -4.56
N ASP A 75 -13.06 -2.56 -4.31
CA ASP A 75 -12.59 -2.17 -2.96
C ASP A 75 -13.67 -1.45 -2.15
N LEU A 76 -14.36 -0.52 -2.81
CA LEU A 76 -15.47 0.17 -2.17
C LEU A 76 -16.60 -0.83 -1.85
N LEU A 77 -16.82 -1.78 -2.76
CA LEU A 77 -17.86 -2.77 -2.64
C LEU A 77 -17.55 -3.82 -1.56
N ASP A 78 -16.33 -4.38 -1.52
CA ASP A 78 -15.96 -5.39 -0.52
C ASP A 78 -16.00 -4.82 0.91
N GLY A 79 -15.51 -3.60 1.12
CA GLY A 79 -15.53 -2.93 2.41
C GLY A 79 -16.95 -2.59 2.84
N TRP A 80 -17.81 -2.20 1.89
CA TRP A 80 -19.23 -1.98 2.16
C TRP A 80 -19.95 -3.29 2.52
N ILE A 81 -19.71 -4.37 1.77
CA ILE A 81 -20.27 -5.70 2.05
C ILE A 81 -19.82 -6.20 3.42
N ALA A 82 -18.52 -6.12 3.71
CA ALA A 82 -17.96 -6.58 4.98
C ALA A 82 -18.60 -5.87 6.19
N ARG A 83 -18.82 -4.55 6.10
CA ARG A 83 -19.47 -3.76 7.17
C ARG A 83 -20.96 -4.06 7.29
N LYS A 84 -21.68 -4.16 6.17
CA LYS A 84 -23.14 -4.35 6.17
C LYS A 84 -23.55 -5.74 6.67
N TRP A 85 -22.80 -6.77 6.30
CA TRP A 85 -23.10 -8.17 6.67
C TRP A 85 -22.21 -8.71 7.79
N LYS A 86 -21.39 -7.88 8.44
CA LYS A 86 -20.46 -8.27 9.51
C LYS A 86 -19.54 -9.44 9.13
N LEU A 87 -19.13 -9.49 7.86
CA LEU A 87 -18.25 -10.54 7.29
C LEU A 87 -16.76 -10.19 7.44
N GLN A 88 -16.39 -9.51 8.53
CA GLN A 88 -15.00 -9.13 8.78
C GLN A 88 -14.20 -10.37 9.23
N THR A 89 -13.07 -10.62 8.56
CA THR A 89 -12.16 -11.73 8.90
C THR A 89 -10.79 -11.17 9.26
N VAL A 90 -10.04 -11.89 10.10
CA VAL A 90 -8.64 -11.55 10.42
C VAL A 90 -7.75 -11.63 9.18
N VAL A 91 -8.07 -12.53 8.25
CA VAL A 91 -7.35 -12.62 6.96
C VAL A 91 -7.62 -11.38 6.11
N GLY A 92 -8.89 -11.00 5.91
CA GLY A 92 -9.25 -9.81 5.13
C GLY A 92 -8.63 -8.53 5.68
N SER A 93 -8.63 -8.36 7.01
CA SER A 93 -8.05 -7.16 7.64
C SER A 93 -6.54 -6.96 7.37
N VAL A 94 -5.84 -8.02 6.97
CA VAL A 94 -4.43 -7.98 6.57
C VAL A 94 -4.28 -7.98 5.05
N VAL A 95 -5.07 -8.80 4.33
CA VAL A 95 -4.95 -8.95 2.88
C VAL A 95 -5.47 -7.71 2.14
N ASP A 96 -6.52 -7.05 2.60
CA ASP A 96 -7.08 -5.87 1.91
C ASP A 96 -6.06 -4.72 1.83
N PRO A 97 -5.44 -4.26 2.95
CA PRO A 97 -4.42 -3.22 2.87
C PRO A 97 -3.17 -3.62 2.08
N MET A 98 -2.85 -4.92 2.03
CA MET A 98 -1.75 -5.43 1.23
C MET A 98 -2.08 -5.36 -0.27
N ALA A 99 -3.28 -5.78 -0.68
CA ALA A 99 -3.72 -5.72 -2.06
C ALA A 99 -3.74 -4.28 -2.58
N ASP A 100 -4.23 -3.34 -1.78
CA ASP A 100 -4.22 -1.92 -2.13
C ASP A 100 -2.80 -1.38 -2.32
N LYS A 101 -1.87 -1.77 -1.45
CA LYS A 101 -0.46 -1.37 -1.58
C LYS A 101 0.20 -1.96 -2.81
N VAL A 102 -0.10 -3.22 -3.15
CA VAL A 102 0.40 -3.87 -4.35
C VAL A 102 -0.15 -3.18 -5.60
N LEU A 103 -1.44 -2.86 -5.62
CA LEU A 103 -2.07 -2.10 -6.71
C LEU A 103 -1.41 -0.74 -6.87
N MET A 104 -1.37 0.07 -5.83
CA MET A 104 -0.78 1.42 -5.88
C MET A 104 0.68 1.39 -6.32
N THR A 105 1.49 0.48 -5.77
CA THR A 105 2.91 0.34 -6.10
C THR A 105 3.10 -0.01 -7.58
N THR A 106 2.30 -0.95 -8.09
CA THR A 106 2.36 -1.40 -9.48
C THR A 106 1.97 -0.27 -10.42
N LEU A 107 0.86 0.43 -10.15
CA LEU A 107 0.36 1.50 -11.03
C LEU A 107 1.33 2.68 -11.08
N VAL A 108 1.83 3.14 -9.93
CA VAL A 108 2.82 4.24 -9.89
C VAL A 108 4.10 3.84 -10.61
N GLY A 109 4.59 2.61 -10.40
CA GLY A 109 5.77 2.09 -11.08
C GLY A 109 5.60 2.03 -12.60
N CYS A 110 4.53 1.40 -13.08
CA CYS A 110 4.26 1.26 -14.52
C CYS A 110 4.02 2.61 -15.20
N LEU A 111 3.28 3.53 -14.58
CA LEU A 111 3.07 4.87 -15.13
C LEU A 111 4.35 5.70 -15.18
N ALA A 112 5.27 5.51 -14.23
CA ALA A 112 6.58 6.15 -14.26
C ALA A 112 7.47 5.59 -15.37
N VAL A 113 7.46 4.26 -15.57
CA VAL A 113 8.22 3.60 -16.65
C VAL A 113 7.76 4.07 -18.03
N ASN A 114 6.46 4.27 -18.21
CA ASN A 114 5.91 4.80 -19.47
C ASN A 114 6.07 6.32 -19.64
N GLY A 115 6.65 7.01 -18.66
CA GLY A 115 6.82 8.47 -18.70
C GLY A 115 5.55 9.28 -18.45
N ALA A 116 4.43 8.65 -18.10
CA ALA A 116 3.17 9.33 -17.77
C ALA A 116 3.23 10.04 -16.40
N LEU A 117 4.07 9.53 -15.48
CA LEU A 117 4.39 10.18 -14.22
C LEU A 117 5.87 10.56 -14.13
N PRO A 118 6.22 11.75 -13.62
CA PRO A 118 7.61 12.12 -13.37
C PRO A 118 8.30 11.15 -12.40
N LEU A 119 9.48 10.68 -12.77
CA LEU A 119 10.26 9.73 -11.95
C LEU A 119 10.53 10.23 -10.51
N PRO A 120 10.85 11.51 -10.25
CA PRO A 120 11.04 12.01 -8.88
C PRO A 120 9.78 11.84 -8.01
N LEU A 121 8.60 12.06 -8.59
CA LEU A 121 7.31 11.92 -7.91
C LEU A 121 7.00 10.45 -7.61
N ALA A 122 7.25 9.55 -8.56
CA ALA A 122 7.09 8.12 -8.35
C ALA A 122 7.99 7.62 -7.21
N ILE A 123 9.26 8.01 -7.19
CA ILE A 123 10.20 7.67 -6.11
C ILE A 123 9.75 8.23 -4.76
N LEU A 124 9.19 9.44 -4.74
CA LEU A 124 8.66 10.03 -3.51
C LEU A 124 7.50 9.20 -2.94
N ILE A 125 6.54 8.82 -3.79
CA ILE A 125 5.37 8.01 -3.40
C ILE A 125 5.82 6.62 -2.92
N LEU A 126 6.59 5.91 -3.75
CA LEU A 126 7.05 4.55 -3.45
C LEU A 126 8.00 4.51 -2.26
N GLY A 127 8.92 5.48 -2.16
CA GLY A 127 9.87 5.57 -1.06
C GLY A 127 9.21 5.91 0.27
N ARG A 128 8.14 6.71 0.27
CA ARG A 128 7.29 6.94 1.45
C ARG A 128 6.66 5.62 1.90
N ASP A 129 6.02 4.91 0.98
CA ASP A 129 5.32 3.67 1.29
C ASP A 129 6.28 2.57 1.77
N ALA A 130 7.46 2.45 1.14
CA ALA A 130 8.53 1.57 1.59
C ALA A 130 9.03 1.94 2.99
N SER A 131 9.22 3.23 3.28
CA SER A 131 9.64 3.71 4.61
C SER A 131 8.64 3.32 5.70
N LEU A 132 7.34 3.48 5.43
CA LEU A 132 6.30 3.06 6.37
C LEU A 132 6.20 1.54 6.50
N ALA A 133 6.40 0.79 5.41
CA ALA A 133 6.43 -0.67 5.44
C ALA A 133 7.60 -1.19 6.30
N VAL A 134 8.80 -0.62 6.14
CA VAL A 134 9.98 -0.95 6.96
C VAL A 134 9.71 -0.65 8.44
N ALA A 135 9.10 0.50 8.74
CA ALA A 135 8.72 0.83 10.11
C ALA A 135 7.68 -0.14 10.67
N ALA A 136 6.66 -0.52 9.90
CA ALA A 136 5.65 -1.50 10.31
C ALA A 136 6.27 -2.88 10.61
N ILE A 137 7.20 -3.35 9.77
CA ILE A 137 7.95 -4.58 9.99
C ILE A 137 8.76 -4.49 11.28
N TYR A 138 9.46 -3.37 11.50
CA TYR A 138 10.21 -3.12 12.73
C TYR A 138 9.30 -3.16 13.96
N TYR A 139 8.18 -2.44 13.94
CA TYR A 139 7.25 -2.38 15.07
C TYR A 139 6.69 -3.76 15.39
N ARG A 140 6.26 -4.51 14.38
CA ARG A 140 5.80 -5.89 14.56
C ARG A 140 6.87 -6.78 15.17
N TYR A 141 8.12 -6.69 14.71
CA TYR A 141 9.22 -7.47 15.28
C TYR A 141 9.56 -7.04 16.72
N ALA A 142 9.48 -5.74 17.00
CA ALA A 142 9.80 -5.16 18.30
C ALA A 142 8.75 -5.54 19.36
N SER A 143 7.47 -5.63 18.97
CA SER A 143 6.34 -5.97 19.84
C SER A 143 6.13 -7.45 20.11
N LEU A 144 6.84 -8.35 19.42
CA LEU A 144 6.71 -9.79 19.65
C LEU A 144 7.17 -10.20 21.06
N PRO A 145 6.38 -11.01 21.79
CA PRO A 145 6.81 -11.55 23.08
C PRO A 145 7.97 -12.54 22.88
N SER A 146 8.91 -12.56 23.81
CA SER A 146 10.00 -13.55 23.83
C SER A 146 9.45 -14.99 23.88
N PRO A 147 10.06 -15.98 23.20
CA PRO A 147 11.14 -15.88 22.20
C PRO A 147 10.68 -15.32 20.85
N LYS A 148 11.56 -14.55 20.19
CA LYS A 148 11.34 -13.97 18.85
C LYS A 148 11.72 -14.99 17.77
N THR A 149 10.75 -15.72 17.25
CA THR A 149 10.94 -16.70 16.17
C THR A 149 10.23 -16.25 14.89
N LEU A 150 10.70 -16.69 13.73
CA LEU A 150 10.04 -16.40 12.45
C LEU A 150 8.61 -16.95 12.39
N ALA A 151 8.39 -18.13 12.98
CA ALA A 151 7.06 -18.74 13.09
C ALA A 151 6.07 -17.83 13.85
N ARG A 152 6.49 -17.16 14.93
CA ARG A 152 5.67 -16.19 15.65
C ARG A 152 5.49 -14.88 14.89
N TYR A 153 6.47 -14.44 14.13
CA TYR A 153 6.31 -13.25 13.31
C TYR A 153 5.20 -13.43 12.26
N TRP A 154 5.14 -14.61 11.64
CA TRP A 154 4.08 -14.98 10.68
C TRP A 154 2.76 -15.43 11.33
N ASP A 155 2.68 -15.43 12.66
CA ASP A 155 1.43 -15.69 13.39
C ASP A 155 0.62 -14.39 13.52
N PHE A 156 -0.33 -14.20 12.60
CA PHE A 156 -1.21 -13.02 12.57
C PHE A 156 -2.28 -13.00 13.67
N SER A 157 -2.41 -14.08 14.46
CA SER A 157 -3.35 -14.13 15.58
C SER A 157 -2.88 -13.38 16.82
N LEU A 158 -1.63 -12.91 16.83
CA LEU A 158 -1.00 -12.17 17.93
C LEU A 158 -1.03 -10.65 17.67
N PRO A 159 -2.06 -9.92 18.15
CA PRO A 159 -2.07 -8.45 18.07
C PRO A 159 -1.00 -7.91 19.02
N SER A 160 0.15 -7.54 18.45
CA SER A 160 1.31 -7.07 19.20
C SER A 160 1.53 -5.55 19.04
N ALA A 161 1.10 -4.99 17.91
CA ALA A 161 1.13 -3.55 17.66
C ALA A 161 -0.10 -3.13 16.86
N GLU A 162 -0.70 -2.01 17.24
CA GLU A 162 -1.77 -1.37 16.47
C GLU A 162 -1.21 -0.11 15.79
N VAL A 163 -1.39 -0.04 14.47
CA VAL A 163 -0.99 1.13 13.66
C VAL A 163 -2.25 1.91 13.33
N HIS A 164 -2.34 3.14 13.84
CA HIS A 164 -3.44 4.03 13.51
C HIS A 164 -3.00 4.92 12.33
N PRO A 165 -3.61 4.76 11.14
CA PRO A 165 -3.28 5.61 10.01
C PRO A 165 -3.67 7.05 10.31
N THR A 166 -2.74 7.99 10.10
CA THR A 166 -3.01 9.41 10.29
C THR A 166 -4.03 9.90 9.26
N THR A 167 -4.84 10.90 9.63
CA THR A 167 -5.82 11.51 8.70
C THR A 167 -5.13 12.07 7.45
N VAL A 168 -3.93 12.63 7.63
CA VAL A 168 -3.04 13.07 6.56
C VAL A 168 -2.68 11.91 5.61
N SER A 169 -2.36 10.73 6.14
CA SER A 169 -2.07 9.56 5.30
C SER A 169 -3.26 9.12 4.47
N LYS A 170 -4.48 9.19 5.03
CA LYS A 170 -5.70 8.81 4.29
C LYS A 170 -5.96 9.76 3.13
N LEU A 171 -5.84 11.07 3.39
CA LEU A 171 -5.97 12.08 2.35
C LEU A 171 -4.92 11.91 1.25
N ASN A 172 -3.66 11.66 1.64
CA ASN A 172 -2.59 11.42 0.68
C ASN A 172 -2.88 10.21 -0.22
N THR A 173 -3.28 9.06 0.35
CA THR A 173 -3.64 7.89 -0.45
C THR A 173 -4.81 8.18 -1.40
N PHE A 174 -5.81 8.93 -0.95
CA PHE A 174 -6.94 9.35 -1.80
C PHE A 174 -6.48 10.22 -2.98
N LEU A 175 -5.64 11.23 -2.72
CA LEU A 175 -5.09 12.09 -3.76
C LEU A 175 -4.18 11.31 -4.73
N GLN A 176 -3.40 10.35 -4.24
CA GLN A 176 -2.58 9.48 -5.09
C GLN A 176 -3.45 8.62 -6.01
N LEU A 177 -4.53 8.02 -5.51
CA LEU A 177 -5.47 7.26 -6.34
C LEU A 177 -6.13 8.16 -7.39
N GLY A 178 -6.51 9.38 -7.00
CA GLY A 178 -7.02 10.41 -7.92
C GLY A 178 -6.01 10.78 -9.01
N LEU A 179 -4.73 10.96 -8.65
CA LEU A 179 -3.66 11.23 -9.61
C LEU A 179 -3.47 10.10 -10.59
N ILE A 180 -3.44 8.85 -10.13
CA ILE A 180 -3.32 7.67 -10.98
C ILE A 180 -4.50 7.61 -11.95
N GLY A 181 -5.73 7.73 -11.45
CA GLY A 181 -6.93 7.73 -12.28
C GLY A 181 -6.93 8.86 -13.32
N ALA A 182 -6.58 10.08 -12.92
CA ALA A 182 -6.48 11.23 -13.83
C ALA A 182 -5.39 11.02 -14.89
N THR A 183 -4.23 10.48 -14.51
CA THR A 183 -3.13 10.17 -15.44
C THR A 183 -3.54 9.09 -16.44
N MET A 184 -4.27 8.06 -15.99
CA MET A 184 -4.82 7.05 -16.89
C MET A 184 -5.83 7.66 -17.86
N CYS A 185 -6.73 8.54 -17.40
CA CYS A 185 -7.67 9.30 -18.25
C CYS A 185 -6.96 10.08 -19.35
N VAL A 186 -5.83 10.75 -19.03
CA VAL A 186 -5.00 11.44 -20.03
C VAL A 186 -4.48 10.46 -21.08
N GLY A 187 -4.10 9.24 -20.67
CA GLY A 187 -3.75 8.17 -21.59
C GLY A 187 -4.88 7.81 -22.55
N LEU A 188 -6.13 7.69 -22.07
CA LEU A 188 -7.28 7.44 -22.95
C LEU A 188 -7.57 8.60 -23.90
N MET A 189 -7.39 9.86 -23.47
CA MET A 189 -7.60 11.03 -24.32
C MET A 189 -6.66 11.08 -25.54
N ASN A 190 -5.55 10.33 -25.50
CA ASN A 190 -4.58 10.25 -26.59
C ASN A 190 -4.65 8.92 -27.36
N ASP A 191 -5.49 7.97 -26.93
CA ASP A 191 -5.61 6.64 -27.53
C ASP A 191 -6.73 6.61 -28.59
N PRO A 192 -6.41 6.37 -29.88
CA PRO A 192 -7.41 6.29 -30.95
C PRO A 192 -8.51 5.26 -30.66
N ALA A 193 -8.18 4.14 -30.02
CA ALA A 193 -9.15 3.10 -29.68
C ALA A 193 -10.17 3.62 -28.65
N ALA A 194 -9.73 4.44 -27.70
CA ALA A 194 -10.59 5.03 -26.68
C ALA A 194 -11.49 6.14 -27.24
N ILE A 195 -10.97 6.98 -28.13
CA ILE A 195 -11.75 8.04 -28.78
C ILE A 195 -12.86 7.42 -29.64
N SER A 196 -12.60 6.28 -30.29
CA SER A 196 -13.62 5.56 -31.08
C SER A 196 -14.65 4.79 -30.24
N SER A 197 -14.44 4.68 -28.93
CA SER A 197 -15.35 3.97 -28.03
C SER A 197 -16.58 4.79 -27.66
N ALA A 198 -17.59 4.17 -27.06
CA ALA A 198 -18.79 4.85 -26.55
C ALA A 198 -18.48 5.97 -25.53
N ALA A 199 -17.31 5.95 -24.89
CA ALA A 199 -16.85 6.96 -23.94
C ALA A 199 -16.09 8.13 -24.60
N GLY A 200 -15.73 8.05 -25.89
CA GLY A 200 -14.90 9.07 -26.56
C GLY A 200 -15.50 10.47 -26.52
N GLY A 201 -16.78 10.62 -26.82
CA GLY A 201 -17.47 11.91 -26.79
C GLY A 201 -17.50 12.55 -25.39
N LEU A 202 -17.56 11.74 -24.33
CA LEU A 202 -17.47 12.23 -22.95
C LEU A 202 -16.04 12.71 -22.64
N LEU A 203 -15.01 11.97 -23.09
CA LEU A 203 -13.61 12.34 -22.88
C LEU A 203 -13.27 13.67 -23.57
N ASP A 204 -13.73 13.87 -24.80
CA ASP A 204 -13.53 15.12 -25.54
C ASP A 204 -14.27 16.28 -24.86
N SER A 205 -15.52 16.06 -24.41
CA SER A 205 -16.27 17.09 -23.68
C SER A 205 -15.56 17.52 -22.39
N ILE A 206 -14.98 16.56 -21.65
CA ILE A 206 -14.19 16.84 -20.45
C ILE A 206 -12.92 17.61 -20.80
N LYS A 207 -12.21 17.19 -21.84
CA LYS A 207 -10.99 17.86 -22.33
C LYS A 207 -11.27 19.30 -22.70
N ASP A 208 -12.34 19.56 -23.45
CA ASP A 208 -12.75 20.91 -23.85
C ASP A 208 -13.16 21.75 -22.64
N SER A 209 -13.93 21.18 -21.72
CA SER A 209 -14.34 21.86 -20.47
C SER A 209 -13.15 22.23 -19.58
N LEU A 210 -12.03 21.51 -19.66
CA LEU A 210 -10.83 21.80 -18.89
C LEU A 210 -9.92 22.85 -19.55
N GLY A 211 -10.27 23.35 -20.74
CA GLY A 211 -9.44 24.28 -21.51
C GLY A 211 -8.51 23.58 -22.51
N GLY A 212 -8.93 22.43 -23.02
CA GLY A 212 -8.18 21.65 -24.01
C GLY A 212 -6.95 20.97 -23.43
N GLN A 213 -5.96 20.71 -24.28
CA GLN A 213 -4.77 19.94 -23.91
C GLN A 213 -3.89 20.65 -22.86
N GLU A 214 -3.76 21.98 -22.95
CA GLU A 214 -3.00 22.78 -21.99
C GLU A 214 -3.69 22.84 -20.62
N GLY A 215 -5.02 22.95 -20.62
CA GLY A 215 -5.81 22.90 -19.40
C GLY A 215 -5.68 21.57 -18.66
N VAL A 216 -5.78 20.45 -19.38
CA VAL A 216 -5.55 19.09 -18.84
C VAL A 216 -4.15 18.97 -18.24
N ARG A 217 -3.11 19.44 -18.94
CA ARG A 217 -1.73 19.44 -18.43
C ARG A 217 -1.59 20.22 -17.13
N SER A 218 -2.18 21.42 -17.06
CA SER A 218 -2.17 22.26 -15.85
C SER A 218 -2.83 21.56 -14.66
N VAL A 219 -3.99 20.95 -14.85
CA VAL A 219 -4.70 20.20 -13.81
C VAL A 219 -3.87 19.02 -13.30
N ILE A 220 -3.27 18.24 -14.21
CA ILE A 220 -2.40 17.13 -13.82
C ILE A 220 -1.19 17.64 -13.04
N MET A 221 -0.56 18.73 -13.46
CA MET A 221 0.58 19.32 -12.76
C MET A 221 0.20 19.78 -11.34
N GLN A 222 -0.97 20.41 -11.17
CA GLN A 222 -1.48 20.80 -9.86
C GLN A 222 -1.76 19.58 -8.98
N LEU A 223 -2.33 18.52 -9.54
CA LEU A 223 -2.61 17.28 -8.82
C LEU A 223 -1.31 16.57 -8.41
N GLN A 224 -0.30 16.55 -9.28
CA GLN A 224 1.05 16.06 -8.96
C GLN A 224 1.68 16.85 -7.82
N ALA A 225 1.59 18.19 -7.85
CA ALA A 225 2.10 19.05 -6.79
C ALA A 225 1.37 18.83 -5.45
N ALA A 226 0.04 18.66 -5.49
CA ALA A 226 -0.75 18.35 -4.31
C ALA A 226 -0.36 16.98 -3.71
N VAL A 227 -0.21 15.95 -4.54
CA VAL A 227 0.24 14.62 -4.12
C VAL A 227 1.66 14.67 -3.56
N ALA A 228 2.59 15.38 -4.21
CA ALA A 228 3.95 15.53 -3.71
C ALA A 228 3.97 16.16 -2.31
N SER A 229 3.25 17.28 -2.16
CA SER A 229 3.18 18.04 -0.91
C SER A 229 2.56 17.20 0.21
N THR A 230 1.45 16.51 -0.06
CA THR A 230 0.78 15.65 0.92
C THR A 230 1.56 14.37 1.22
N THR A 231 2.33 13.84 0.28
CA THR A 231 3.22 12.69 0.51
C THR A 231 4.36 13.06 1.45
N ILE A 232 5.01 14.21 1.22
CA ILE A 232 6.06 14.75 2.10
C ILE A 232 5.50 14.99 3.51
N TRP A 233 4.38 15.73 3.59
CA TRP A 233 3.73 16.03 4.86
C TRP A 233 3.31 14.77 5.60
N SER A 234 2.76 13.78 4.89
CA SER A 234 2.38 12.51 5.48
C SER A 234 3.58 11.75 6.01
N GLY A 235 4.64 11.56 5.21
CA GLY A 235 5.82 10.81 5.66
C GLY A 235 6.52 11.48 6.86
N LEU A 236 6.61 12.81 6.86
CA LEU A 236 7.12 13.58 8.00
C LEU A 236 6.21 13.48 9.23
N SER A 237 4.89 13.43 9.08
CA SER A 237 3.98 13.30 10.24
C SER A 237 4.28 12.05 11.09
N TYR A 238 4.78 10.96 10.49
CA TYR A 238 5.11 9.72 11.19
C TYR A 238 6.40 9.79 12.02
N THR A 239 7.25 10.80 11.83
CA THR A 239 8.46 10.98 12.65
C THR A 239 8.18 11.71 13.97
N TRP A 240 7.11 12.52 14.04
CA TRP A 240 6.74 13.26 15.25
C TRP A 240 5.51 12.70 15.98
N THR A 241 4.56 12.06 15.28
CA THR A 241 3.31 11.58 15.89
C THR A 241 3.55 10.37 16.78
N LYS A 242 3.30 10.53 18.10
CA LYS A 242 3.45 9.44 19.09
C LYS A 242 2.29 8.43 19.02
N ASP A 243 1.11 8.86 18.56
CA ASP A 243 -0.10 8.05 18.51
C ASP A 243 -0.21 7.19 17.23
N ALA A 244 0.71 7.34 16.28
CA ALA A 244 0.68 6.61 15.01
C ALA A 244 0.89 5.10 15.21
N VAL A 245 1.68 4.70 16.22
CA VAL A 245 1.94 3.30 16.53
C VAL A 245 1.86 3.06 18.04
N LYS A 246 0.90 2.23 18.44
CA LYS A 246 0.69 1.84 19.84
C LYS A 246 1.22 0.43 20.06
N ILE A 247 2.31 0.32 20.81
CA ILE A 247 2.90 -0.97 21.20
C ILE A 247 2.14 -1.50 22.42
N LEU A 248 1.63 -2.72 22.32
CA LEU A 248 0.89 -3.39 23.40
C LEU A 248 1.88 -4.09 24.33
N GLY A 249 1.70 -3.95 25.65
CA GLY A 249 2.55 -4.60 26.66
C GLY A 249 2.59 -3.86 28.01
N PRO A 250 3.14 -4.49 29.07
CA PRO A 250 3.22 -3.89 30.40
C PRO A 250 4.45 -2.97 30.59
N ASP A 251 5.50 -3.12 29.79
CA ASP A 251 6.77 -2.40 29.96
C ASP A 251 6.76 -1.04 29.23
N GLU A 252 6.50 0.03 29.99
CA GLU A 252 6.42 1.39 29.46
C GLU A 252 7.78 1.95 28.98
N ALA A 253 8.89 1.51 29.60
CA ALA A 253 10.23 1.91 29.19
C ALA A 253 10.60 1.30 27.83
N LEU A 254 10.25 0.03 27.62
CA LEU A 254 10.41 -0.66 26.35
C LEU A 254 9.59 0.01 25.24
N LYS A 255 8.31 0.34 25.51
CA LYS A 255 7.45 1.07 24.54
C LYS A 255 8.06 2.39 24.13
N ARG A 256 8.53 3.19 25.09
CA ARG A 256 9.14 4.49 24.81
C ARG A 256 10.41 4.35 23.97
N LYS A 257 11.27 3.38 24.28
CA LYS A 257 12.51 3.12 23.53
C LYS A 257 12.21 2.64 22.11
N GLN A 258 11.32 1.66 21.96
CA GLN A 258 10.94 1.12 20.65
C GLN A 258 10.17 2.13 19.79
N GLY A 259 9.28 2.92 20.40
CA GLY A 259 8.59 4.03 19.73
C GLY A 259 9.53 5.14 19.27
N PHE A 260 10.62 5.41 20.01
CA PHE A 260 11.66 6.33 19.54
C PHE A 260 12.44 5.74 18.36
N LEU A 261 12.90 4.49 18.47
CA LEU A 261 13.67 3.83 17.41
C LEU A 261 12.87 3.69 16.11
N GLY A 262 11.59 3.33 16.18
CA GLY A 262 10.74 3.25 14.98
C GLY A 262 10.56 4.60 14.28
N ARG A 263 10.44 5.71 15.02
CA ARG A 263 10.41 7.05 14.45
C ARG A 263 11.74 7.46 13.82
N MET A 264 12.86 7.07 14.43
CA MET A 264 14.20 7.28 13.84
C MET A 264 14.41 6.48 12.55
N ILE A 265 13.87 5.27 12.47
CA ILE A 265 13.88 4.46 11.23
C ILE A 265 13.13 5.19 10.11
N VAL A 266 11.91 5.68 10.38
CA VAL A 266 11.15 6.46 9.39
C VAL A 266 11.90 7.73 9.00
N ALA A 267 12.46 8.47 9.95
CA ALA A 267 13.18 9.71 9.68
C ALA A 267 14.42 9.46 8.80
N GLY A 268 15.18 8.41 9.08
CA GLY A 268 16.35 8.02 8.29
C GLY A 268 15.97 7.54 6.89
N SER A 269 15.05 6.58 6.79
CA SER A 269 14.67 5.99 5.51
C SER A 269 13.96 7.00 4.61
N PHE A 270 12.98 7.75 5.14
CA PHE A 270 12.23 8.72 4.35
C PHE A 270 13.04 9.98 4.06
N GLY A 271 13.91 10.40 4.99
CA GLY A 271 14.86 11.49 4.74
C GLY A 271 15.78 11.21 3.56
N ALA A 272 16.30 9.98 3.44
CA ALA A 272 17.10 9.57 2.29
C ALA A 272 16.30 9.61 0.98
N VAL A 273 15.03 9.19 1.00
CA VAL A 273 14.11 9.29 -0.15
C VAL A 273 13.93 10.74 -0.58
N LEU A 274 13.70 11.67 0.37
CA LEU A 274 13.54 13.09 0.05
C LEU A 274 14.78 13.68 -0.62
N VAL A 275 15.97 13.35 -0.13
CA VAL A 275 17.24 13.78 -0.74
C VAL A 275 17.38 13.23 -2.15
N LEU A 276 17.10 11.94 -2.35
CA LEU A 276 17.14 11.30 -3.67
C LEU A 276 16.15 11.93 -4.66
N THR A 277 14.90 12.13 -4.23
CA THR A 277 13.86 12.79 -5.02
C THR A 277 14.27 14.20 -5.42
N ALA A 278 14.77 15.00 -4.48
CA ALA A 278 15.22 16.36 -4.77
C ALA A 278 16.40 16.37 -5.75
N TRP A 279 17.37 15.47 -5.56
CA TRP A 279 18.51 15.33 -6.46
C TRP A 279 18.08 14.96 -7.89
N LEU A 280 17.14 14.02 -8.05
CA LEU A 280 16.60 13.64 -9.35
C LEU A 280 15.82 14.78 -10.02
N ALA A 281 14.96 15.47 -9.27
CA ALA A 281 14.22 16.61 -9.81
C ALA A 281 15.16 17.74 -10.31
N LEU A 282 16.22 18.04 -9.56
CA LEU A 282 17.24 19.01 -9.97
C LEU A 282 18.09 18.52 -11.15
N ARG A 283 18.32 17.21 -11.25
CA ARG A 283 19.03 16.62 -12.40
C ARG A 283 18.18 16.73 -13.66
N ASP A 284 16.89 16.40 -13.59
CA ASP A 284 15.99 16.44 -14.73
C ASP A 284 15.81 17.87 -15.23
N ARG A 285 15.61 18.83 -14.32
CA ARG A 285 15.54 20.26 -14.67
C ARG A 285 16.79 20.74 -15.41
N ARG A 286 17.99 20.41 -14.91
CA ARG A 286 19.26 20.78 -15.56
C ARG A 286 19.42 20.16 -16.95
N LYS A 287 18.92 18.94 -17.16
CA LYS A 287 18.93 18.31 -18.48
C LYS A 287 18.03 19.05 -19.46
N THR A 288 16.81 19.38 -19.05
CA THR A 288 15.87 20.13 -19.89
C THR A 288 16.42 21.51 -20.26
N GLU A 289 16.99 22.25 -19.30
CA GLU A 289 17.63 23.54 -19.54
C GLU A 289 18.79 23.42 -20.56
N ALA A 290 19.64 22.39 -20.43
CA ALA A 290 20.74 22.16 -21.37
C ALA A 290 20.28 21.77 -22.78
N GLU A 291 19.20 20.99 -22.92
CA GLU A 291 18.62 20.63 -24.21
C GLU A 291 18.00 21.84 -24.93
N GLU A 292 17.36 22.74 -24.19
CA GLU A 292 16.80 23.99 -24.73
C GLU A 292 17.90 24.95 -25.18
N GLU A 293 18.97 25.11 -24.39
CA GLU A 293 20.14 25.92 -24.76
C GLU A 293 20.85 25.36 -26.01
N GLY A 294 20.99 24.04 -26.12
CA GLY A 294 21.57 23.38 -27.29
C GLY A 294 20.77 23.62 -28.56
N LYS A 295 19.43 23.47 -28.50
CA LYS A 295 18.54 23.76 -29.64
C LYS A 295 18.56 25.23 -30.05
N GLY A 296 18.66 26.15 -29.08
CA GLY A 296 18.76 27.58 -29.37
C GLY A 296 20.00 27.92 -30.19
N LYS A 297 21.16 27.33 -29.83
CA LYS A 297 22.42 27.52 -30.55
C LYS A 297 22.40 26.91 -31.96
N ASP A 298 21.85 25.72 -32.13
CA ASP A 298 21.71 25.07 -33.45
C ASP A 298 20.81 25.87 -34.42
N ILE A 299 19.79 26.57 -33.90
CA ILE A 299 18.92 27.43 -34.70
C ILE A 299 19.63 28.73 -35.10
N GLU A 300 20.46 29.28 -34.22
CA GLU A 300 21.23 30.50 -34.48
C GLU A 300 22.40 30.25 -35.46
N GLU A 301 23.02 29.07 -35.44
CA GLU A 301 24.09 28.68 -36.37
C GLU A 301 23.58 28.29 -37.77
N ARG A 302 22.27 28.00 -37.92
CA ARG A 302 21.61 27.73 -39.22
C ARG A 302 21.00 28.98 -39.88
N ARG A 303 21.12 30.15 -39.25
CA ARG A 303 20.53 31.41 -39.73
C ARG A 303 21.60 32.33 -40.32
#